data_AF-A0A7Y5BIA1-F1
#
_entry.id   AF-A0A7Y5BIA1-F1
#
_cell.length_a   1.000
_cell.length_b   1.000
_cell.length_c   1.000
_cell.angle_alpha   90.00
_cell.angle_beta   90.00
_cell.angle_gamma   90.00
#
_symmetry.space_group_name_H-M   'P 1'
#
loop_
_entity.id
_entity.type
_entity.pdbx_description
1 polymer ?
#
loop_
_entity_poly.entity_id
_entity_poly.type
_entity_poly.pdbx_seq_one_letter_code
_entity_poly.pdbx_strand_id
1 'polypeptide(L)'
;MVTIKIDGVEHKVDETKNLIDAVKEVGVDIPYFCYHPVLSIVGMCRMCLIEIEGVPKLQVACNTPIKEGLSIITKSPRVKEARQGTMEFLLINHPLDCPVCDKSGECDLQDNSFGSGEGASKFTFPKREIPQEEIGDNLIINHNRCILCYRCVRLEREHVGEANLGLFERGYHSIIGLASSETISHNYQGALSDICPTGALLNKNMLFKSRVWWYKTAKSICHGCSTGCNVETNVRDNKMFRYKTRENPELGMYFLCDTGRFDLEWINSNRLHSYLDKGLEKTSSEVISKITEKIKSSKKIGVIGGARESNENLSSIQSILKKTGKEFVFEVRVNEAQYKPTEQVDFLLTKDRHPNTKGAVDLGCTSKSEITGIVKEFNDGGIDLLFIIKEEIPKGLTGKGTIVLLQTNLTEDTSKAEYSIPIKVFAEQTGTFTNKNGVKQNFELSLIPVQGLPSSGEFFFRLSNELLNKKELAVGNR
;
A
#
# COMPACT_ATOMS: atom_id res chain seq x y z
N MET A 1 -10.50 3.08 -31.81
CA MET A 1 -9.10 2.93 -32.26
C MET A 1 -8.93 3.75 -33.51
N VAL A 2 -7.93 4.62 -33.54
CA VAL A 2 -7.59 5.48 -34.68
C VAL A 2 -6.12 5.28 -35.05
N THR A 3 -5.78 5.53 -36.31
CA THR A 3 -4.40 5.46 -36.80
C THR A 3 -3.72 6.81 -36.65
N ILE A 4 -2.62 6.85 -35.93
CA ILE A 4 -1.76 8.02 -35.79
C ILE A 4 -0.32 7.66 -36.19
N LYS A 5 0.46 8.65 -36.56
CA LYS A 5 1.87 8.52 -36.91
C LYS A 5 2.73 9.14 -35.82
N ILE A 6 3.65 8.38 -35.24
CA ILE A 6 4.57 8.82 -34.19
C ILE A 6 5.99 8.63 -34.71
N ASP A 7 6.75 9.72 -34.83
CA ASP A 7 8.14 9.69 -35.31
C ASP A 7 8.32 8.94 -36.65
N GLY A 8 7.34 9.04 -37.55
CA GLY A 8 7.38 8.35 -38.84
C GLY A 8 6.62 7.02 -38.91
N VAL A 9 6.28 6.43 -37.77
CA VAL A 9 5.71 5.07 -37.67
C VAL A 9 4.22 5.12 -37.37
N GLU A 10 3.42 4.33 -38.08
CA GLU A 10 1.98 4.24 -37.84
C GLU A 10 1.64 3.32 -36.67
N HIS A 11 0.73 3.77 -35.82
CA HIS A 11 0.22 3.05 -34.66
C HIS A 11 -1.29 3.18 -34.58
N LYS A 12 -1.96 2.11 -34.14
CA LYS A 12 -3.37 2.15 -33.76
C LYS A 12 -3.47 2.41 -32.27
N VAL A 13 -4.11 3.50 -31.90
CA VAL A 13 -4.28 3.91 -30.51
C VAL A 13 -5.74 4.19 -30.18
N ASP A 14 -6.07 4.19 -28.89
CA ASP A 14 -7.39 4.57 -28.40
C ASP A 14 -7.53 6.11 -28.42
N GLU A 15 -8.49 6.62 -29.18
CA GLU A 15 -8.72 8.07 -29.31
C GLU A 15 -9.28 8.73 -28.04
N THR A 16 -9.81 7.92 -27.12
CA THR A 16 -10.39 8.41 -25.85
C THR A 16 -9.34 8.70 -24.79
N LYS A 17 -8.11 8.20 -24.97
CA LYS A 17 -7.00 8.39 -24.03
C LYS A 17 -6.33 9.75 -24.20
N ASN A 18 -5.59 10.16 -23.17
CA ASN A 18 -4.64 11.24 -23.31
C ASN A 18 -3.53 10.84 -24.30
N LEU A 19 -3.04 11.79 -25.11
CA LEU A 19 -1.95 11.52 -26.04
C LEU A 19 -0.68 11.03 -25.35
N ILE A 20 -0.36 11.52 -24.14
CA ILE A 20 0.81 11.04 -23.39
C ILE A 20 0.70 9.55 -23.08
N ASP A 21 -0.46 9.10 -22.59
CA ASP A 21 -0.66 7.70 -22.23
C ASP A 21 -0.71 6.80 -23.46
N ALA A 22 -1.40 7.23 -24.53
CA ALA A 22 -1.49 6.49 -25.78
C ALA A 22 -0.11 6.31 -26.45
N VAL A 23 0.74 7.33 -26.40
CA VAL A 23 2.10 7.29 -26.96
C VAL A 23 3.02 6.42 -26.09
N LYS A 24 2.83 6.42 -24.77
CA LYS A 24 3.55 5.54 -23.84
C LYS A 24 3.22 4.06 -24.06
N GLU A 25 1.98 3.73 -24.38
CA GLU A 25 1.56 2.35 -24.67
C GLU A 25 2.24 1.72 -25.90
N VAL A 26 2.71 2.56 -26.83
CA VAL A 26 3.46 2.11 -28.00
C VAL A 26 4.98 2.21 -27.81
N GLY A 27 5.44 2.47 -26.58
CA GLY A 27 6.85 2.48 -26.21
C GLY A 27 7.59 3.79 -26.49
N VAL A 28 6.88 4.90 -26.69
CA VAL A 28 7.47 6.22 -26.87
C VAL A 28 7.20 7.08 -25.64
N ASP A 29 8.25 7.62 -25.03
CA ASP A 29 8.12 8.46 -23.84
C ASP A 29 8.10 9.95 -24.18
N ILE A 30 7.11 10.66 -23.63
CA ILE A 30 7.02 12.12 -23.65
C ILE A 30 7.22 12.61 -22.21
N PRO A 31 8.24 13.43 -21.91
CA PRO A 31 8.48 13.90 -20.55
C PRO A 31 7.39 14.89 -20.10
N TYR A 32 7.00 14.81 -18.83
CA TYR A 32 5.97 15.68 -18.24
C TYR A 32 6.22 15.93 -16.75
N PHE A 33 5.62 17.01 -16.22
CA PHE A 33 5.60 17.28 -14.78
C PHE A 33 4.22 17.58 -14.22
N CYS A 34 3.39 18.38 -14.91
CA CYS A 34 2.06 18.70 -14.40
C CYS A 34 1.02 17.63 -14.76
N TYR A 35 1.22 16.86 -15.82
CA TYR A 35 0.29 15.80 -16.21
C TYR A 35 0.23 14.70 -15.15
N HIS A 36 -0.98 14.20 -14.85
CA HIS A 36 -1.20 13.01 -14.03
C HIS A 36 -2.51 12.36 -14.53
N PRO A 37 -2.60 11.03 -14.72
CA PRO A 37 -3.72 10.40 -15.42
C PRO A 37 -5.10 10.64 -14.79
N VAL A 38 -5.16 10.83 -13.47
CA VAL A 38 -6.41 11.06 -12.73
C VAL A 38 -6.63 12.50 -12.28
N LEU A 39 -5.83 13.46 -12.77
CA LEU A 39 -6.05 14.89 -12.50
C LEU A 39 -6.42 15.66 -13.76
N SER A 40 -7.16 16.76 -13.61
CA SER A 40 -7.53 17.65 -14.72
C SER A 40 -6.30 18.21 -15.45
N ILE A 41 -6.38 18.47 -16.76
CA ILE A 41 -5.24 18.96 -17.53
C ILE A 41 -5.04 20.47 -17.32
N VAL A 42 -3.80 20.89 -17.02
CA VAL A 42 -3.46 22.31 -16.76
C VAL A 42 -2.42 22.93 -17.69
N GLY A 43 -1.58 22.11 -18.34
CA GLY A 43 -0.56 22.60 -19.29
C GLY A 43 0.48 23.59 -18.73
N MET A 44 0.73 23.61 -17.41
CA MET A 44 1.62 24.59 -16.78
C MET A 44 3.11 24.37 -17.08
N CYS A 45 3.59 23.13 -17.04
CA CYS A 45 5.04 22.87 -17.07
C CYS A 45 5.68 22.93 -18.46
N ARG A 46 4.90 22.81 -19.53
CA ARG A 46 5.36 22.76 -20.94
C ARG A 46 6.43 21.70 -21.28
N MET A 47 6.72 20.75 -20.39
CA MET A 47 7.72 19.71 -20.66
C MET A 47 7.29 18.73 -21.77
N CYS A 48 5.98 18.53 -21.94
CA CYS A 48 5.41 17.60 -22.91
C CYS A 48 5.26 18.19 -24.33
N LEU A 49 6.06 19.18 -24.70
CA LEU A 49 6.01 19.76 -26.05
C LEU A 49 6.34 18.71 -27.12
N ILE A 50 5.56 18.72 -28.19
CA ILE A 50 5.67 17.87 -29.38
C ILE A 50 5.45 18.72 -30.64
N GLU A 51 5.97 18.26 -31.76
CA GLU A 51 5.69 18.83 -33.07
C GLU A 51 4.58 18.03 -33.75
N ILE A 52 3.68 18.71 -34.44
CA ILE A 52 2.62 18.11 -35.23
C ILE A 52 2.84 18.55 -36.67
N GLU A 53 2.87 17.60 -37.62
CA GLU A 53 3.10 17.92 -39.03
C GLU A 53 2.06 18.93 -39.54
N GLY A 54 2.53 19.98 -40.23
CA GLY A 54 1.69 21.06 -40.72
C GLY A 54 1.30 22.13 -39.67
N VAL A 55 1.64 21.95 -38.40
CA VAL A 55 1.38 22.94 -37.34
C VAL A 55 2.64 23.77 -37.07
N PRO A 56 2.60 25.12 -37.22
CA PRO A 56 3.81 25.94 -37.13
C PRO A 56 4.37 26.05 -35.71
N LYS A 57 3.54 25.88 -34.67
CA LYS A 57 3.95 25.96 -33.27
C LYS A 57 3.93 24.57 -32.62
N LEU A 58 4.89 24.30 -31.76
CA LEU A 58 4.88 23.11 -30.91
C LEU A 58 3.62 23.10 -30.04
N GLN A 59 3.04 21.92 -29.88
CA GLN A 59 1.82 21.70 -29.10
C GLN A 59 2.16 20.94 -27.82
N VAL A 60 1.31 21.08 -26.80
CA VAL A 60 1.44 20.32 -25.56
C VAL A 60 0.75 18.97 -25.72
N ALA A 61 1.47 17.87 -25.55
CA ALA A 61 0.89 16.54 -25.71
C ALA A 61 -0.25 16.31 -24.72
N CYS A 62 -0.13 16.79 -23.48
CA CYS A 62 -1.14 16.56 -22.44
C CYS A 62 -2.53 17.11 -22.75
N ASN A 63 -2.68 18.05 -23.69
CA ASN A 63 -3.97 18.65 -24.08
C ASN A 63 -4.27 18.49 -25.58
N THR A 64 -3.45 17.74 -26.32
CA THR A 64 -3.66 17.51 -27.75
C THR A 64 -4.61 16.33 -27.90
N PRO A 65 -5.80 16.49 -28.50
CA PRO A 65 -6.72 15.38 -28.74
C PRO A 65 -6.17 14.46 -29.83
N ILE A 66 -6.37 13.15 -29.64
CA ILE A 66 -6.02 12.13 -30.63
C ILE A 66 -7.11 12.13 -31.72
N LYS A 67 -6.70 12.13 -32.99
CA LYS A 67 -7.59 12.06 -34.15
C LYS A 67 -6.96 11.19 -35.23
N GLU A 68 -7.79 10.58 -36.07
CA GLU A 68 -7.32 9.83 -37.25
C GLU A 68 -6.39 10.70 -38.11
N GLY A 69 -5.24 10.12 -38.50
CA GLY A 69 -4.23 10.81 -39.31
C GLY A 69 -3.37 11.82 -38.55
N LEU A 70 -3.50 11.92 -37.21
CA LEU A 70 -2.60 12.74 -36.40
C LEU A 70 -1.16 12.28 -36.58
N SER A 71 -0.25 13.18 -36.96
CA SER A 71 1.16 12.89 -37.16
C SER A 71 2.01 13.75 -36.23
N ILE A 72 2.66 13.11 -35.26
CA ILE A 72 3.47 13.76 -34.23
C ILE A 72 4.94 13.38 -34.37
N ILE A 73 5.81 14.34 -34.07
CA ILE A 73 7.25 14.18 -34.01
C ILE A 73 7.71 14.57 -32.61
N THR A 74 8.33 13.62 -31.90
CA THR A 74 8.74 13.76 -30.50
C THR A 74 10.22 14.10 -30.33
N LYS A 75 11.02 13.95 -31.40
CA LYS A 75 12.49 14.08 -31.39
C LYS A 75 13.05 15.06 -32.41
N SER A 76 12.24 15.97 -32.96
CA SER A 76 12.76 16.99 -33.89
C SER A 76 13.73 17.95 -33.18
N PRO A 77 14.64 18.62 -33.91
CA PRO A 77 15.53 19.62 -33.32
C PRO A 77 14.78 20.70 -32.54
N ARG A 78 13.62 21.14 -33.05
CA ARG A 78 12.76 22.14 -32.41
C ARG A 78 12.17 21.64 -31.09
N VAL A 79 11.72 20.39 -31.04
CA VAL A 79 11.20 19.77 -29.82
C VAL A 79 12.30 19.63 -28.78
N LYS A 80 13.49 19.17 -29.19
CA LYS A 80 14.64 19.02 -28.31
C LYS A 80 15.03 20.36 -27.68
N GLU A 81 15.19 21.40 -28.51
CA GLU A 81 15.51 22.76 -28.05
C GLU A 81 14.46 23.29 -27.07
N ALA A 82 13.17 23.13 -27.37
CA ALA A 82 12.10 23.60 -26.51
C ALA A 82 12.05 22.88 -25.15
N ARG A 83 12.30 21.56 -25.12
CA ARG A 83 12.39 20.78 -23.88
C ARG A 83 13.63 21.16 -23.07
N GLN A 84 14.76 21.38 -23.73
CA GLN A 84 15.99 21.88 -23.09
C GLN A 84 15.78 23.26 -22.46
N GLY A 85 15.18 24.21 -23.19
CA GLY A 85 14.84 25.52 -22.66
C GLY A 85 13.84 25.45 -21.50
N THR A 86 12.84 24.58 -21.59
CA THR A 86 11.89 24.34 -20.49
C THR A 86 12.61 23.84 -19.23
N MET A 87 13.50 22.85 -19.38
CA MET A 87 14.32 22.34 -18.28
C MET A 87 15.23 23.42 -17.70
N GLU A 88 15.84 24.25 -18.54
CA GLU A 88 16.65 25.39 -18.09
C GLU A 88 15.81 26.32 -17.22
N PHE A 89 14.63 26.75 -17.68
CA PHE A 89 13.73 27.62 -16.89
C PHE A 89 13.29 27.00 -15.55
N LEU A 90 13.01 25.69 -15.52
CA LEU A 90 12.64 24.99 -14.29
C LEU A 90 13.80 24.93 -13.29
N LEU A 91 15.04 24.85 -13.78
CA LEU A 91 16.25 24.74 -12.96
C LEU A 91 16.86 26.10 -12.57
N ILE A 92 16.48 27.20 -13.23
CA ILE A 92 17.01 28.56 -12.95
C ILE A 92 16.96 28.88 -11.46
N ASN A 93 15.82 28.70 -10.81
CA ASN A 93 15.63 28.98 -9.38
C ASN A 93 15.60 27.73 -8.49
N HIS A 94 15.70 26.53 -9.07
CA HIS A 94 15.75 25.29 -8.30
C HIS A 94 17.11 25.20 -7.55
N PRO A 95 17.11 24.86 -6.25
CA PRO A 95 18.33 24.82 -5.45
C PRO A 95 19.19 23.60 -5.80
N LEU A 96 20.49 23.67 -5.50
CA LEU A 96 21.45 22.58 -5.70
C LEU A 96 21.40 21.56 -4.53
N ASP A 97 20.18 21.16 -4.18
CA ASP A 97 19.90 20.37 -2.98
C ASP A 97 19.93 18.85 -3.21
N CYS A 98 20.18 18.38 -4.44
CA CYS A 98 20.08 16.96 -4.78
C CYS A 98 20.79 15.98 -3.81
N PRO A 99 21.96 16.30 -3.23
CA PRO A 99 22.61 15.41 -2.24
C PRO A 99 21.82 15.27 -0.93
N VAL A 100 21.17 16.35 -0.48
CA VAL A 100 20.42 16.39 0.79
C VAL A 100 18.94 16.10 0.59
N CYS A 101 18.41 16.27 -0.62
CA CYS A 101 17.00 16.03 -0.96
C CYS A 101 16.61 14.56 -0.80
N ASP A 102 15.51 14.29 -0.11
CA ASP A 102 15.04 12.93 0.15
C ASP A 102 14.46 12.23 -1.09
N LYS A 103 13.87 13.01 -2.00
CA LYS A 103 13.33 12.55 -3.30
C LYS A 103 14.43 12.19 -4.32
N SER A 104 15.70 12.46 -4.01
CA SER A 104 16.83 12.16 -4.90
C SER A 104 16.88 10.68 -5.25
N GLY A 105 17.03 10.36 -6.53
CA GLY A 105 16.94 9.00 -7.07
C GLY A 105 15.52 8.52 -7.42
N GLU A 106 14.47 9.26 -7.04
CA GLU A 106 13.09 9.05 -7.49
C GLU A 106 12.40 10.38 -7.86
N CYS A 107 13.19 11.34 -8.35
CA CYS A 107 12.76 12.69 -8.68
C CYS A 107 12.58 12.83 -10.19
N ASP A 108 11.35 13.04 -10.64
CA ASP A 108 11.05 13.26 -12.07
C ASP A 108 11.88 14.42 -12.66
N LEU A 109 12.18 15.46 -11.85
CA LEU A 109 12.97 16.60 -12.31
C LEU A 109 14.43 16.23 -12.58
N GLN A 110 14.97 15.32 -11.77
CA GLN A 110 16.32 14.79 -11.97
C GLN A 110 16.38 13.97 -13.25
N ASP A 111 15.42 13.05 -13.44
CA ASP A 111 15.37 12.14 -14.59
C ASP A 111 15.12 12.90 -15.90
N ASN A 112 14.17 13.83 -15.91
CA ASN A 112 13.91 14.68 -17.08
C ASN A 112 15.07 15.65 -17.37
N SER A 113 15.79 16.13 -16.35
CA SER A 113 17.01 16.93 -16.55
C SER A 113 18.11 16.11 -17.21
N PHE A 114 18.31 14.87 -16.77
CA PHE A 114 19.28 13.96 -17.38
C PHE A 114 18.91 13.59 -18.82
N GLY A 115 17.63 13.32 -19.08
CA GLY A 115 17.16 12.89 -20.39
C GLY A 115 16.95 14.01 -21.42
N SER A 116 16.54 15.20 -20.98
CA SER A 116 16.13 16.32 -21.85
C SER A 116 16.83 17.66 -21.56
N GLY A 117 17.73 17.75 -20.58
CA GLY A 117 18.50 18.96 -20.28
C GLY A 117 19.76 19.13 -21.14
N GLU A 118 20.39 20.31 -21.06
CA GLU A 118 21.70 20.58 -21.71
C GLU A 118 22.90 20.12 -20.87
N GLY A 119 22.72 19.85 -19.58
CA GLY A 119 23.78 19.44 -18.64
C GLY A 119 24.63 20.57 -18.07
N ALA A 120 24.58 21.77 -18.64
CA ALA A 120 25.21 22.98 -18.12
C ALA A 120 24.18 24.08 -17.88
N SER A 121 24.36 24.87 -16.81
CA SER A 121 23.54 26.03 -16.51
C SER A 121 24.21 27.29 -17.07
N LYS A 122 23.45 28.13 -17.79
CA LYS A 122 23.88 29.49 -18.17
C LYS A 122 23.55 30.53 -17.09
N PHE A 123 22.70 30.16 -16.12
CA PHE A 123 22.27 31.06 -15.05
C PHE A 123 23.35 31.18 -13.97
N THR A 124 23.83 32.40 -13.74
CA THR A 124 24.90 32.73 -12.79
C THR A 124 24.47 33.72 -11.70
N PHE A 125 23.20 34.13 -11.69
CA PHE A 125 22.68 35.07 -10.70
C PHE A 125 22.30 34.35 -9.40
N PRO A 126 22.12 35.09 -8.29
CA PRO A 126 21.56 34.53 -7.07
C PRO A 126 20.18 33.92 -7.34
N LYS A 127 19.98 32.70 -6.85
CA LYS A 127 18.67 32.02 -6.86
C LYS A 127 17.78 32.63 -5.77
N ARG A 128 16.46 32.55 -5.95
CA ARG A 128 15.52 32.91 -4.88
C ARG A 128 15.69 31.99 -3.67
N GLU A 129 15.46 32.54 -2.49
CA GLU A 129 15.48 31.82 -1.23
C GLU A 129 14.21 32.13 -0.46
N ILE A 130 13.44 31.08 -0.19
CA ILE A 130 12.18 31.13 0.54
C ILE A 130 12.27 30.11 1.70
N PRO A 131 11.92 30.49 2.94
CA PRO A 131 11.96 29.58 4.07
C PRO A 131 11.12 28.31 3.84
N GLN A 132 11.55 27.19 4.38
CA GLN A 132 10.75 25.96 4.41
C GLN A 132 9.63 26.09 5.46
N GLU A 133 8.46 25.52 5.18
CA GLU A 133 7.32 25.56 6.09
C GLU A 133 6.80 24.15 6.41
N GLU A 134 6.30 23.98 7.64
CA GLU A 134 5.50 22.81 8.02
C GLU A 134 4.03 23.15 7.73
N ILE A 135 3.39 22.40 6.84
CA ILE A 135 2.05 22.72 6.33
C ILE A 135 1.00 21.68 6.74
N GLY A 136 1.39 20.66 7.49
CA GLY A 136 0.53 19.60 7.99
C GLY A 136 1.25 18.80 9.07
N ASP A 137 0.52 17.89 9.73
CA ASP A 137 1.04 17.06 10.83
C ASP A 137 2.26 16.22 10.44
N ASN A 138 2.30 15.76 9.19
CA ASN A 138 3.41 14.99 8.64
C ASN A 138 3.74 15.43 7.21
N LEU A 139 3.69 16.74 6.95
CA LEU A 139 3.96 17.32 5.63
C LEU A 139 4.74 18.63 5.74
N ILE A 140 5.85 18.69 5.01
CA ILE A 140 6.64 19.89 4.85
C ILE A 140 6.63 20.33 3.38
N ILE A 141 6.77 21.64 3.17
CA ILE A 141 6.99 22.22 1.85
C ILE A 141 8.31 22.99 1.81
N ASN A 142 9.18 22.59 0.89
CA ASN A 142 10.35 23.37 0.49
C ASN A 142 10.02 24.12 -0.81
N HIS A 143 9.70 25.41 -0.67
CA HIS A 143 9.28 26.28 -1.77
C HIS A 143 10.33 26.43 -2.88
N ASN A 144 11.62 26.37 -2.53
CA ASN A 144 12.70 26.50 -3.49
C ASN A 144 12.76 25.30 -4.45
N ARG A 145 12.38 24.10 -3.96
CA ARG A 145 12.32 22.87 -4.79
C ARG A 145 11.03 22.75 -5.60
N CYS A 146 10.02 23.59 -5.34
CA CYS A 146 8.75 23.55 -6.03
C CYS A 146 8.87 24.17 -7.43
N ILE A 147 8.44 23.41 -8.45
CA ILE A 147 8.41 23.86 -9.85
C ILE A 147 7.03 24.37 -10.30
N LEU A 148 6.13 24.63 -9.34
CA LEU A 148 4.79 25.18 -9.59
C LEU A 148 3.95 24.36 -10.60
N CYS A 149 4.11 23.03 -10.60
CA CYS A 149 3.38 22.14 -11.52
C CYS A 149 1.89 21.99 -11.19
N TYR A 150 1.47 22.44 -10.00
CA TYR A 150 0.07 22.47 -9.54
C TYR A 150 -0.60 21.09 -9.45
N ARG A 151 0.17 20.00 -9.31
CA ARG A 151 -0.37 18.65 -9.03
C ARG A 151 -1.01 18.57 -7.64
N CYS A 152 -0.32 19.05 -6.61
CA CYS A 152 -0.81 19.03 -5.23
C CYS A 152 -2.12 19.83 -5.05
N VAL A 153 -2.19 21.05 -5.59
CA VAL A 153 -3.40 21.88 -5.53
C VAL A 153 -4.60 21.21 -6.21
N ARG A 154 -4.38 20.49 -7.32
CA ARG A 154 -5.43 19.72 -7.98
C ARG A 154 -5.83 18.47 -7.19
N LEU A 155 -4.88 17.75 -6.61
CA LEU A 155 -5.19 16.59 -5.76
C LEU A 155 -6.12 16.99 -4.61
N GLU A 156 -5.79 18.09 -3.92
CA GLU A 156 -6.64 18.66 -2.86
C GLU A 156 -8.07 18.91 -3.37
N ARG A 157 -8.20 19.67 -4.46
CA ARG A 157 -9.52 20.11 -4.93
C ARG A 157 -10.35 19.00 -5.58
N GLU A 158 -9.72 18.11 -6.33
CA GLU A 158 -10.41 17.15 -7.19
C GLU A 158 -10.69 15.81 -6.49
N HIS A 159 -9.79 15.36 -5.61
CA HIS A 159 -9.92 14.05 -4.94
C HIS A 159 -10.18 14.17 -3.45
N VAL A 160 -9.44 15.02 -2.74
CA VAL A 160 -9.68 15.23 -1.29
C VAL A 160 -10.97 16.00 -1.08
N GLY A 161 -11.30 16.95 -1.97
CA GLY A 161 -12.46 17.83 -1.86
C GLY A 161 -12.22 19.06 -0.98
N GLU A 162 -10.95 19.36 -0.69
CA GLU A 162 -10.53 20.51 0.12
C GLU A 162 -9.71 21.51 -0.72
N ALA A 163 -9.55 22.73 -0.22
CA ALA A 163 -8.84 23.79 -0.94
C ALA A 163 -7.69 24.37 -0.11
N ASN A 164 -7.03 23.53 0.68
CA ASN A 164 -5.98 23.95 1.62
C ASN A 164 -4.73 24.49 0.93
N LEU A 165 -4.44 24.04 -0.29
CA LEU A 165 -3.30 24.52 -1.08
C LEU A 165 -3.76 25.45 -2.21
N GLY A 166 -3.00 26.52 -2.41
CA GLY A 166 -3.21 27.51 -3.46
C GLY A 166 -1.92 27.95 -4.13
N LEU A 167 -2.05 28.62 -5.29
CA LEU A 167 -0.96 29.36 -5.93
C LEU A 167 -1.15 30.83 -5.58
N PHE A 168 -0.17 31.41 -4.90
CA PHE A 168 -0.16 32.80 -4.47
C PHE A 168 0.90 33.58 -5.21
N GLU A 169 0.79 34.91 -5.15
CA GLU A 169 1.63 35.85 -5.88
C GLU A 169 1.62 35.64 -7.40
N ARG A 170 2.52 36.32 -8.12
CA ARG A 170 2.60 36.26 -9.59
C ARG A 170 4.03 36.28 -10.10
N GLY A 171 4.23 35.62 -11.25
CA GLY A 171 5.52 35.62 -11.95
C GLY A 171 6.63 35.02 -11.11
N TYR A 172 7.74 35.74 -10.97
CA TYR A 172 8.91 35.31 -10.20
C TYR A 172 8.61 35.00 -8.73
N HIS A 173 7.64 35.72 -8.14
CA HIS A 173 7.25 35.58 -6.74
C HIS A 173 6.23 34.46 -6.48
N SER A 174 5.76 33.76 -7.52
CA SER A 174 4.74 32.73 -7.36
C SER A 174 5.21 31.58 -6.45
N ILE A 175 4.32 31.20 -5.52
CA ILE A 175 4.52 30.13 -4.54
C ILE A 175 3.26 29.27 -4.42
N ILE A 176 3.45 27.97 -4.18
CA ILE A 176 2.35 27.12 -3.72
C ILE A 176 2.42 27.09 -2.20
N GLY A 177 1.36 27.46 -1.51
CA GLY A 177 1.33 27.53 -0.04
C GLY A 177 -0.06 27.21 0.52
N LEU A 178 -0.22 27.35 1.84
CA LEU A 178 -1.51 27.22 2.51
C LEU A 178 -2.46 28.36 2.13
N ALA A 179 -3.74 28.04 1.93
CA ALA A 179 -4.79 29.01 1.62
C ALA A 179 -5.36 29.72 2.84
N SER A 180 -5.21 29.13 4.01
CA SER A 180 -5.54 29.71 5.31
C SER A 180 -4.35 29.58 6.26
N SER A 181 -4.47 30.13 7.47
CA SER A 181 -3.48 29.92 8.52
C SER A 181 -3.54 28.51 9.15
N GLU A 182 -4.51 27.68 8.75
CA GLU A 182 -4.69 26.34 9.29
C GLU A 182 -3.82 25.34 8.53
N THR A 183 -3.26 24.38 9.25
CA THR A 183 -2.48 23.29 8.66
C THR A 183 -3.38 22.20 8.10
N ILE A 184 -2.86 21.47 7.12
CA ILE A 184 -3.53 20.32 6.52
C ILE A 184 -3.63 19.18 7.54
N SER A 185 -4.85 18.69 7.78
CA SER A 185 -5.14 17.64 8.78
C SER A 185 -5.86 16.41 8.22
N HIS A 186 -6.24 16.40 6.94
CA HIS A 186 -6.89 15.24 6.33
C HIS A 186 -5.92 14.07 6.11
N ASN A 187 -6.48 12.90 5.81
CA ASN A 187 -5.83 11.59 5.71
C ASN A 187 -5.04 11.36 4.40
N TYR A 188 -4.59 12.42 3.70
CA TYR A 188 -3.96 12.33 2.37
C TYR A 188 -2.70 13.20 2.21
N GLN A 189 -2.09 13.63 3.30
CA GLN A 189 -0.84 14.39 3.30
C GLN A 189 0.31 13.60 2.65
N GLY A 190 0.36 12.29 2.84
CA GLY A 190 1.31 11.40 2.16
C GLY A 190 1.08 11.32 0.65
N ALA A 191 -0.16 11.41 0.18
CA ALA A 191 -0.46 11.44 -1.25
C ALA A 191 0.04 12.74 -1.91
N LEU A 192 0.06 13.86 -1.18
CA LEU A 192 0.66 15.13 -1.65
C LEU A 192 2.18 15.01 -1.86
N SER A 193 2.87 14.25 -1.01
CA SER A 193 4.30 13.93 -1.16
C SER A 193 4.57 12.99 -2.35
N ASP A 194 3.73 11.97 -2.54
CA ASP A 194 3.83 11.04 -3.67
C ASP A 194 3.64 11.75 -5.00
N ILE A 195 2.57 12.55 -5.14
CA ILE A 195 2.20 13.21 -6.40
C ILE A 195 3.18 14.32 -6.80
N CYS A 196 3.98 14.82 -5.84
CA CYS A 196 4.99 15.83 -6.10
C CYS A 196 6.11 15.26 -6.98
N PRO A 197 6.35 15.83 -8.18
CA PRO A 197 7.41 15.36 -9.08
C PRO A 197 8.82 15.74 -8.60
N THR A 198 8.92 16.55 -7.55
CA THR A 198 10.18 17.02 -6.97
C THR A 198 10.19 16.77 -5.47
N GLY A 199 11.31 17.04 -4.80
CA GLY A 199 11.38 17.00 -3.34
C GLY A 199 10.85 18.26 -2.64
N ALA A 200 9.82 18.90 -3.22
CA ALA A 200 9.20 20.08 -2.62
C ALA A 200 8.26 19.69 -1.48
N LEU A 201 7.37 18.71 -1.69
CA LEU A 201 6.50 18.16 -0.66
C LEU A 201 7.08 16.85 -0.16
N LEU A 202 7.33 16.76 1.15
CA LEU A 202 7.95 15.59 1.77
C LEU A 202 7.28 15.26 3.10
N ASN A 203 7.29 13.99 3.49
CA ASN A 203 6.78 13.56 4.79
C ASN A 203 7.85 13.70 5.88
N LYS A 204 7.58 14.55 6.87
CA LYS A 204 8.49 14.88 7.97
C LYS A 204 9.07 13.65 8.66
N ASN A 205 8.24 12.67 8.97
CA ASN A 205 8.61 11.46 9.69
C ASN A 205 9.44 10.46 8.87
N MET A 206 9.58 10.66 7.56
CA MET A 206 10.35 9.80 6.66
C MET A 206 11.70 10.39 6.24
N LEU A 207 11.91 11.69 6.49
CA LEU A 207 13.11 12.40 6.07
C LEU A 207 14.38 11.71 6.57
N PHE A 208 15.30 11.47 5.63
CA PHE A 208 16.67 11.03 5.89
C PHE A 208 16.80 9.65 6.55
N LYS A 209 15.71 8.86 6.63
CA LYS A 209 15.75 7.50 7.18
C LYS A 209 16.50 6.52 6.28
N SER A 210 16.39 6.67 4.95
CA SER A 210 17.14 5.89 3.96
C SER A 210 17.08 6.58 2.59
N ARG A 211 17.66 5.96 1.56
CA ARG A 211 17.59 6.39 0.16
C ARG A 211 17.00 5.29 -0.70
N VAL A 212 16.39 5.69 -1.81
CA VAL A 212 15.60 4.78 -2.66
C VAL A 212 16.40 3.63 -3.27
N TRP A 213 17.66 3.89 -3.63
CA TRP A 213 18.56 2.87 -4.20
C TRP A 213 19.02 1.82 -3.18
N TRP A 214 18.79 2.02 -1.88
CA TRP A 214 19.09 1.02 -0.85
C TRP A 214 17.92 0.10 -0.53
N TYR A 215 16.71 0.42 -1.00
CA TYR A 215 15.54 -0.41 -0.71
C TYR A 215 15.50 -1.65 -1.60
N LYS A 216 15.18 -2.78 -0.98
CA LYS A 216 14.62 -3.93 -1.66
C LYS A 216 13.11 -3.73 -1.76
N THR A 217 12.59 -3.85 -2.97
CA THR A 217 11.19 -3.57 -3.27
C THR A 217 10.46 -4.85 -3.66
N ALA A 218 9.24 -5.02 -3.17
CA ALA A 218 8.36 -6.12 -3.56
C ALA A 218 6.93 -5.61 -3.71
N LYS A 219 6.15 -6.24 -4.60
CA LYS A 219 4.75 -5.86 -4.82
C LYS A 219 3.89 -6.32 -3.65
N SER A 220 3.04 -5.45 -3.14
CA SER A 220 2.18 -5.78 -2.01
C SER A 220 0.84 -5.06 -2.09
N ILE A 221 0.06 -5.21 -1.02
CA ILE A 221 -1.27 -4.63 -0.83
C ILE A 221 -1.28 -3.96 0.54
N CYS A 222 -1.83 -2.76 0.63
CA CYS A 222 -2.01 -2.09 1.90
C CYS A 222 -2.89 -2.93 2.84
N HIS A 223 -2.38 -3.18 4.05
CA HIS A 223 -3.05 -3.99 5.07
C HIS A 223 -4.07 -3.21 5.92
N GLY A 224 -4.18 -1.89 5.72
CA GLY A 224 -4.92 -1.02 6.63
C GLY A 224 -6.45 -1.06 6.51
N CYS A 225 -7.01 -1.49 5.38
CA CYS A 225 -8.46 -1.55 5.18
C CYS A 225 -8.88 -2.43 3.98
N SER A 226 -10.18 -2.68 3.87
CA SER A 226 -10.78 -3.54 2.83
C SER A 226 -10.66 -3.03 1.39
N THR A 227 -10.22 -1.78 1.16
CA THR A 227 -9.96 -1.25 -0.19
C THR A 227 -8.83 -1.99 -0.89
N GLY A 228 -7.82 -2.44 -0.13
CA GLY A 228 -6.68 -3.19 -0.67
C GLY A 228 -5.90 -2.41 -1.72
N CYS A 229 -5.50 -1.18 -1.41
CA CYS A 229 -4.69 -0.33 -2.30
C CYS A 229 -3.39 -1.03 -2.71
N ASN A 230 -3.01 -0.92 -3.99
CA ASN A 230 -1.76 -1.46 -4.50
C ASN A 230 -0.57 -0.62 -4.03
N VAL A 231 0.41 -1.30 -3.47
CA VAL A 231 1.62 -0.69 -2.93
C VAL A 231 2.84 -1.54 -3.27
N GLU A 232 4.00 -0.94 -3.08
CA GLU A 232 5.30 -1.57 -3.05
C GLU A 232 5.89 -1.39 -1.66
N THR A 233 6.40 -2.47 -1.07
CA THR A 233 7.09 -2.38 0.21
C THR A 233 8.53 -1.98 -0.02
N ASN A 234 9.04 -0.99 0.69
CA ASN A 234 10.46 -0.62 0.67
C ASN A 234 11.12 -1.12 1.96
N VAL A 235 11.95 -2.15 1.83
CA VAL A 235 12.63 -2.84 2.92
C VAL A 235 14.13 -2.61 2.83
N ARG A 236 14.78 -2.41 3.97
CA ARG A 236 16.24 -2.37 4.08
C ARG A 236 16.68 -3.02 5.38
N ASP A 237 17.76 -3.79 5.35
CA ASP A 237 18.31 -4.48 6.53
C ASP A 237 17.25 -5.33 7.28
N ASN A 238 16.38 -5.97 6.51
CA ASN A 238 15.21 -6.73 6.97
C ASN A 238 14.24 -5.94 7.88
N LYS A 239 14.15 -4.62 7.66
CA LYS A 239 13.19 -3.72 8.31
C LYS A 239 12.33 -3.03 7.26
N MET A 240 11.04 -2.89 7.56
CA MET A 240 10.08 -2.19 6.71
C MET A 240 10.19 -0.68 6.93
N PHE A 241 10.44 0.11 5.88
CA PHE A 241 10.60 1.56 6.00
C PHE A 241 9.34 2.32 5.58
N ARG A 242 8.81 2.01 4.39
CA ARG A 242 7.64 2.71 3.84
C ARG A 242 6.89 1.86 2.84
N TYR A 243 5.64 2.22 2.60
CA TYR A 243 4.96 1.90 1.35
C TYR A 243 5.26 2.97 0.30
N LYS A 244 5.52 2.53 -0.92
CA LYS A 244 5.41 3.33 -2.13
C LYS A 244 4.10 2.98 -2.82
N THR A 245 3.35 3.96 -3.27
CA THR A 245 2.10 3.68 -4.01
C THR A 245 2.43 3.00 -5.33
N ARG A 246 1.71 1.93 -5.67
CA ARG A 246 1.83 1.23 -6.95
C ARG A 246 0.59 1.51 -7.77
N GLU A 247 0.77 2.23 -8.87
CA GLU A 247 -0.34 2.56 -9.76
C GLU A 247 -0.92 1.31 -10.42
N ASN A 248 -2.24 1.25 -10.49
CA ASN A 248 -3.00 0.24 -11.21
C ASN A 248 -4.21 0.89 -11.88
N PRO A 249 -4.06 1.33 -13.15
CA PRO A 249 -5.12 1.99 -13.90
C PRO A 249 -6.38 1.14 -14.06
N GLU A 250 -6.25 -0.19 -14.20
CA GLU A 250 -7.39 -1.11 -14.38
C GLU A 250 -8.32 -1.12 -13.16
N LEU A 251 -7.75 -0.90 -11.97
CA LEU A 251 -8.49 -0.84 -10.71
C LEU A 251 -8.72 0.60 -10.21
N GLY A 252 -8.29 1.61 -10.97
CA GLY A 252 -8.36 3.01 -10.54
C GLY A 252 -7.52 3.33 -9.30
N MET A 253 -6.45 2.55 -9.03
CA MET A 253 -5.62 2.74 -7.84
C MET A 253 -4.41 3.61 -8.15
N TYR A 254 -4.38 4.83 -7.63
CA TYR A 254 -3.27 5.78 -7.82
C TYR A 254 -2.75 6.37 -6.52
N PHE A 255 -3.47 6.18 -5.42
CA PHE A 255 -3.20 6.84 -4.16
C PHE A 255 -3.23 5.85 -2.99
N LEU A 256 -2.62 6.27 -1.89
CA LEU A 256 -2.63 5.57 -0.61
C LEU A 256 -2.90 6.60 0.49
N CYS A 257 -3.90 6.30 1.32
CA CYS A 257 -4.27 7.09 2.49
C CYS A 257 -3.21 7.03 3.60
N ASP A 258 -3.17 8.04 4.44
CA ASP A 258 -2.16 8.20 5.49
C ASP A 258 -2.27 7.12 6.56
N THR A 259 -3.49 6.72 6.90
CA THR A 259 -3.75 5.59 7.81
C THR A 259 -3.01 4.33 7.34
N GLY A 260 -3.11 3.99 6.05
CA GLY A 260 -2.43 2.82 5.50
C GLY A 260 -0.93 3.04 5.27
N ARG A 261 -0.52 4.28 4.99
CA ARG A 261 0.86 4.65 4.67
C ARG A 261 1.78 4.63 5.87
N PHE A 262 1.30 5.13 7.01
CA PHE A 262 2.15 5.37 8.19
C PHE A 262 2.00 4.30 9.29
N ASP A 263 0.98 3.43 9.20
CA ASP A 263 0.79 2.31 10.14
C ASP A 263 1.69 1.10 9.80
N LEU A 264 3.01 1.30 10.00
CA LEU A 264 4.04 0.31 9.65
C LEU A 264 5.01 -0.03 10.79
N GLU A 265 5.10 0.81 11.82
CA GLU A 265 6.12 0.66 12.88
C GLU A 265 5.95 -0.64 13.68
N TRP A 266 4.71 -1.12 13.83
CA TRP A 266 4.39 -2.37 14.50
C TRP A 266 5.05 -3.60 13.83
N ILE A 267 5.38 -3.54 12.54
CA ILE A 267 6.04 -4.65 11.82
C ILE A 267 7.48 -4.84 12.30
N ASN A 268 8.13 -3.74 12.69
CA ASN A 268 9.53 -3.72 13.10
C ASN A 268 9.73 -3.88 14.61
N SER A 269 8.68 -3.66 15.40
CA SER A 269 8.76 -3.53 16.85
C SER A 269 7.91 -4.60 17.56
N ASN A 270 8.37 -5.02 18.75
CA ASN A 270 7.61 -5.88 19.65
C ASN A 270 7.05 -7.17 19.01
N ARG A 271 7.84 -7.82 18.15
CA ARG A 271 7.46 -9.03 17.41
C ARG A 271 7.45 -10.26 18.32
N LEU A 272 6.46 -11.13 18.14
CA LEU A 272 6.38 -12.42 18.83
C LEU A 272 7.14 -13.47 18.02
N HIS A 273 8.20 -14.03 18.60
CA HIS A 273 9.06 -15.03 17.96
C HIS A 273 9.05 -16.40 18.66
N SER A 274 8.68 -16.43 19.94
CA SER A 274 8.64 -17.63 20.76
C SER A 274 7.20 -18.13 20.94
N TYR A 275 7.03 -19.44 21.05
CA TYR A 275 5.76 -20.03 21.49
C TYR A 275 5.62 -19.82 23.00
N LEU A 276 4.44 -19.39 23.46
CA LEU A 276 4.17 -19.19 24.87
C LEU A 276 3.15 -20.20 25.38
N ASP A 277 3.39 -20.71 26.58
CA ASP A 277 2.46 -21.48 27.41
C ASP A 277 2.25 -20.70 28.71
N LYS A 278 1.07 -20.11 28.90
CA LYS A 278 0.74 -19.19 30.01
C LYS A 278 1.75 -18.05 30.17
N GLY A 279 2.14 -17.47 29.03
CA GLY A 279 3.13 -16.38 28.96
C GLY A 279 4.59 -16.81 29.14
N LEU A 280 4.88 -18.09 29.38
CA LEU A 280 6.25 -18.60 29.47
C LEU A 280 6.71 -19.16 28.13
N GLU A 281 7.93 -18.80 27.72
CA GLU A 281 8.51 -19.30 26.47
C GLU A 281 8.73 -20.82 26.52
N LYS A 282 8.31 -21.49 25.45
CA LYS A 282 8.40 -22.94 25.25
C LYS A 282 8.82 -23.29 23.83
N THR A 283 9.24 -24.54 23.65
CA THR A 283 9.55 -25.07 22.31
C THR A 283 8.28 -25.28 21.49
N SER A 284 8.38 -25.12 20.18
CA SER A 284 7.25 -25.33 19.27
C SER A 284 6.67 -26.75 19.38
N SER A 285 7.52 -27.77 19.49
CA SER A 285 7.10 -29.16 19.63
C SER A 285 6.26 -29.41 20.88
N GLU A 286 6.64 -28.82 22.03
CA GLU A 286 5.91 -28.99 23.29
C GLU A 286 4.51 -28.36 23.20
N VAL A 287 4.43 -27.13 22.69
CA VAL A 287 3.15 -26.39 22.58
C VAL A 287 2.24 -27.02 21.54
N ILE A 288 2.77 -27.42 20.37
CA ILE A 288 1.99 -28.10 19.33
C ILE A 288 1.46 -29.44 19.85
N SER A 289 2.24 -30.19 20.63
CA SER A 289 1.79 -31.45 21.24
C SER A 289 0.61 -31.24 22.19
N LYS A 290 0.72 -30.24 23.07
CA LYS A 290 -0.33 -29.87 24.03
C LYS A 290 -1.61 -29.43 23.33
N ILE A 291 -1.51 -28.56 22.32
CA ILE A 291 -2.68 -28.11 21.56
C ILE A 291 -3.31 -29.26 20.78
N THR A 292 -2.50 -30.15 20.22
CA THR A 292 -2.97 -31.36 19.52
C THR A 292 -3.79 -32.26 20.45
N GLU A 293 -3.36 -32.43 21.70
CA GLU A 293 -4.13 -33.17 22.72
C GLU A 293 -5.44 -32.47 23.06
N LYS A 294 -5.43 -31.14 23.18
CA LYS A 294 -6.65 -30.34 23.37
C LYS A 294 -7.64 -30.52 22.23
N ILE A 295 -7.18 -30.52 20.97
CA ILE A 295 -8.02 -30.79 19.79
C ILE A 295 -8.65 -32.20 19.87
N LYS A 296 -7.89 -33.21 20.32
CA LYS A 296 -8.43 -34.58 20.49
C LYS A 296 -9.51 -34.63 21.56
N SER A 297 -9.29 -33.97 22.69
CA SER A 297 -10.25 -33.93 23.80
C SER A 297 -11.44 -33.00 23.56
N SER A 298 -11.29 -32.00 22.68
CA SER A 298 -12.30 -30.96 22.51
C SER A 298 -13.57 -31.51 21.88
N LYS A 299 -14.72 -31.07 22.38
CA LYS A 299 -16.02 -31.35 21.78
C LYS A 299 -16.26 -30.46 20.57
N LYS A 300 -15.96 -29.16 20.71
CA LYS A 300 -16.24 -28.15 19.69
C LYS A 300 -15.16 -27.08 19.65
N ILE A 301 -14.74 -26.75 18.43
CA ILE A 301 -13.66 -25.79 18.20
C ILE A 301 -14.25 -24.47 17.70
N GLY A 302 -13.90 -23.37 18.35
CA GLY A 302 -14.18 -22.02 17.86
C GLY A 302 -12.96 -21.44 17.16
N VAL A 303 -13.19 -20.64 16.11
CA VAL A 303 -12.16 -19.82 15.46
C VAL A 303 -12.70 -18.41 15.27
N ILE A 304 -11.95 -17.42 15.75
CA ILE A 304 -12.26 -15.99 15.62
C ILE A 304 -11.14 -15.28 14.86
N GLY A 305 -11.51 -14.40 13.94
CA GLY A 305 -10.57 -13.53 13.22
C GLY A 305 -10.04 -14.11 11.91
N GLY A 306 -8.91 -13.60 11.42
CA GLY A 306 -8.32 -14.05 10.15
C GLY A 306 -8.67 -13.20 8.93
N ALA A 307 -9.45 -12.12 9.05
CA ALA A 307 -9.67 -11.18 7.93
C ALA A 307 -8.40 -10.38 7.56
N ARG A 308 -7.33 -10.52 8.35
CA ARG A 308 -5.95 -10.07 8.11
C ARG A 308 -5.04 -11.14 7.50
N GLU A 309 -5.56 -12.35 7.26
CA GLU A 309 -4.83 -13.47 6.66
C GLU A 309 -5.10 -13.63 5.17
N SER A 310 -4.16 -14.28 4.48
CA SER A 310 -4.31 -14.59 3.06
C SER A 310 -5.40 -15.63 2.80
N ASN A 311 -5.98 -15.59 1.60
CA ASN A 311 -6.96 -16.59 1.18
C ASN A 311 -6.40 -18.01 1.25
N GLU A 312 -5.11 -18.20 0.97
CA GLU A 312 -4.42 -19.48 1.03
C GLU A 312 -4.34 -20.02 2.47
N ASN A 313 -3.96 -19.16 3.43
CA ASN A 313 -3.93 -19.54 4.84
C ASN A 313 -5.34 -19.89 5.34
N LEU A 314 -6.34 -19.07 5.04
CA LEU A 314 -7.73 -19.31 5.45
C LEU A 314 -8.28 -20.62 4.86
N SER A 315 -8.04 -20.87 3.57
CA SER A 315 -8.44 -22.12 2.92
C SER A 315 -7.77 -23.35 3.55
N SER A 316 -6.47 -23.26 3.84
CA SER A 316 -5.72 -24.32 4.51
C SER A 316 -6.29 -24.62 5.90
N ILE A 317 -6.50 -23.57 6.72
CA ILE A 317 -7.05 -23.69 8.07
C ILE A 317 -8.43 -24.36 8.03
N GLN A 318 -9.31 -23.91 7.14
CA GLN A 318 -10.65 -24.48 7.01
C GLN A 318 -10.63 -25.95 6.56
N SER A 319 -9.76 -26.31 5.60
CA SER A 319 -9.60 -27.69 5.16
C SER A 319 -9.08 -28.60 6.28
N ILE A 320 -8.10 -28.12 7.06
CA ILE A 320 -7.51 -28.87 8.15
C ILE A 320 -8.52 -29.08 9.28
N LEU A 321 -9.25 -28.05 9.67
CA LEU A 321 -10.30 -28.16 10.69
C LEU A 321 -11.37 -29.18 10.28
N LYS A 322 -11.82 -29.15 9.02
CA LYS A 322 -12.74 -30.18 8.48
C LYS A 322 -12.16 -31.60 8.59
N LYS A 323 -10.86 -31.79 8.32
CA LYS A 323 -10.18 -33.09 8.43
C LYS A 323 -10.08 -33.63 9.86
N THR A 324 -10.16 -32.76 10.88
CA THR A 324 -10.16 -33.23 12.28
C THR A 324 -11.42 -34.03 12.65
N GLY A 325 -12.51 -33.85 11.90
CA GLY A 325 -13.81 -34.47 12.18
C GLY A 325 -14.53 -33.90 13.42
N LYS A 326 -14.00 -32.83 14.01
CA LYS A 326 -14.63 -32.12 15.14
C LYS A 326 -15.67 -31.12 14.64
N GLU A 327 -16.71 -30.91 15.43
CA GLU A 327 -17.60 -29.77 15.20
C GLU A 327 -16.78 -28.48 15.38
N PHE A 328 -16.86 -27.56 14.42
CA PHE A 328 -16.20 -26.27 14.54
C PHE A 328 -17.06 -25.14 14.01
N VAL A 329 -16.85 -23.95 14.57
CA VAL A 329 -17.45 -22.70 14.12
C VAL A 329 -16.34 -21.70 13.83
N PHE A 330 -16.44 -21.00 12.70
CA PHE A 330 -15.46 -20.00 12.29
C PHE A 330 -16.19 -18.68 12.04
N GLU A 331 -15.83 -17.64 12.80
CA GLU A 331 -16.27 -16.27 12.55
C GLU A 331 -15.09 -15.34 12.30
N VAL A 332 -14.95 -14.91 11.05
CA VAL A 332 -13.89 -13.97 10.65
C VAL A 332 -14.22 -12.52 11.00
N ARG A 333 -15.50 -12.17 11.16
CA ARG A 333 -15.95 -10.80 11.40
C ARG A 333 -15.89 -10.50 12.89
N VAL A 334 -15.01 -9.60 13.28
CA VAL A 334 -14.79 -9.23 14.69
C VAL A 334 -15.29 -7.83 15.02
N ASN A 335 -15.46 -6.99 14.00
CA ASN A 335 -15.93 -5.61 14.14
C ASN A 335 -17.27 -5.42 13.44
N GLU A 336 -18.12 -4.54 13.98
CA GLU A 336 -19.45 -4.24 13.40
C GLU A 336 -19.40 -3.86 11.92
N ALA A 337 -18.35 -3.16 11.49
CA ALA A 337 -18.15 -2.74 10.10
C ALA A 337 -18.06 -3.91 9.11
N GLN A 338 -17.65 -5.10 9.57
CA GLN A 338 -17.51 -6.29 8.73
C GLN A 338 -18.83 -7.06 8.56
N TYR A 339 -19.86 -6.74 9.35
CA TYR A 339 -21.20 -7.35 9.25
C TYR A 339 -22.13 -6.61 8.28
N LYS A 340 -21.72 -5.44 7.81
CA LYS A 340 -22.50 -4.56 6.93
C LYS A 340 -21.83 -4.46 5.55
N PRO A 341 -22.56 -4.04 4.49
CA PRO A 341 -21.93 -3.61 3.26
C PRO A 341 -20.85 -2.56 3.55
N THR A 342 -19.69 -2.68 2.91
CA THR A 342 -18.54 -1.84 3.22
C THR A 342 -18.84 -0.35 3.00
N GLU A 343 -18.81 0.41 4.08
CA GLU A 343 -18.98 1.87 4.06
C GLU A 343 -17.64 2.57 3.81
N GLN A 344 -17.66 3.53 2.87
CA GLN A 344 -16.54 4.45 2.62
C GLN A 344 -16.53 5.55 3.70
N VAL A 345 -15.35 5.90 4.17
CA VAL A 345 -15.11 7.08 5.03
C VAL A 345 -14.79 8.29 4.16
N ASP A 346 -13.97 8.08 3.13
CA ASP A 346 -13.55 9.06 2.14
C ASP A 346 -13.34 8.35 0.79
N PHE A 347 -12.61 8.92 -0.17
CA PHE A 347 -12.47 8.33 -1.50
C PHE A 347 -11.69 7.00 -1.55
N LEU A 348 -10.85 6.67 -0.56
CA LEU A 348 -10.16 5.36 -0.48
C LEU A 348 -10.45 4.58 0.80
N LEU A 349 -10.55 5.24 1.95
CA LEU A 349 -10.59 4.62 3.26
C LEU A 349 -11.96 4.01 3.54
N THR A 350 -11.99 2.79 4.05
CA THR A 350 -13.23 2.12 4.49
C THR A 350 -13.31 1.98 5.99
N LYS A 351 -14.54 1.86 6.51
CA LYS A 351 -14.78 1.51 7.92
C LYS A 351 -14.32 0.09 8.26
N ASP A 352 -14.38 -0.83 7.30
CA ASP A 352 -13.75 -2.15 7.44
C ASP A 352 -12.22 -2.01 7.35
N ARG A 353 -11.54 -2.21 8.48
CA ARG A 353 -10.09 -2.08 8.66
C ARG A 353 -9.32 -3.38 8.42
N HIS A 354 -9.96 -4.33 7.75
CA HIS A 354 -9.36 -5.62 7.43
C HIS A 354 -9.27 -5.79 5.91
N PRO A 355 -8.09 -6.15 5.38
CA PRO A 355 -7.85 -6.16 3.94
C PRO A 355 -8.53 -7.32 3.20
N ASN A 356 -8.97 -8.36 3.93
CA ASN A 356 -9.46 -9.60 3.33
C ASN A 356 -10.80 -10.10 3.93
N THR A 357 -11.62 -9.22 4.52
CA THR A 357 -12.95 -9.62 5.04
C THR A 357 -13.78 -10.30 3.95
N LYS A 358 -13.85 -9.71 2.76
CA LYS A 358 -14.63 -10.27 1.65
C LYS A 358 -14.10 -11.65 1.23
N GLY A 359 -12.79 -11.83 1.10
CA GLY A 359 -12.20 -13.13 0.76
C GLY A 359 -12.51 -14.21 1.79
N ALA A 360 -12.43 -13.88 3.07
CA ALA A 360 -12.78 -14.80 4.15
C ALA A 360 -14.27 -15.16 4.19
N VAL A 361 -15.15 -14.19 3.93
CA VAL A 361 -16.60 -14.43 3.82
C VAL A 361 -16.92 -15.31 2.61
N ASP A 362 -16.31 -15.04 1.46
CA ASP A 362 -16.52 -15.81 0.23
C ASP A 362 -15.99 -17.27 0.38
N LEU A 363 -15.01 -17.51 1.26
CA LEU A 363 -14.54 -18.84 1.65
C LEU A 363 -15.47 -19.57 2.65
N GLY A 364 -16.51 -18.90 3.15
CA GLY A 364 -17.43 -19.46 4.14
C GLY A 364 -16.86 -19.52 5.56
N CYS A 365 -15.89 -18.66 5.92
CA CYS A 365 -15.36 -18.52 7.27
C CYS A 365 -16.27 -17.63 8.14
N THR A 366 -17.58 -17.89 8.11
CA THR A 366 -18.60 -17.11 8.83
C THR A 366 -19.52 -18.01 9.63
N SER A 367 -19.99 -17.50 10.77
CA SER A 367 -20.95 -18.18 11.62
C SER A 367 -22.33 -17.51 11.54
N LYS A 368 -23.39 -18.27 11.84
CA LYS A 368 -24.75 -17.71 12.01
C LYS A 368 -24.91 -16.98 13.34
N SER A 369 -24.14 -17.39 14.35
CA SER A 369 -24.24 -16.90 15.72
C SER A 369 -23.44 -15.61 15.95
N GLU A 370 -22.67 -15.17 14.94
CA GLU A 370 -21.75 -14.04 14.99
C GLU A 370 -20.70 -14.19 16.12
N ILE A 371 -19.87 -13.17 16.31
CA ILE A 371 -18.86 -13.19 17.36
C ILE A 371 -19.48 -13.28 18.76
N THR A 372 -20.62 -12.62 18.98
CA THR A 372 -21.33 -12.58 20.27
C THR A 372 -21.82 -13.97 20.67
N GLY A 373 -22.32 -14.76 19.71
CA GLY A 373 -22.74 -16.13 19.94
C GLY A 373 -21.58 -17.06 20.26
N ILE A 374 -20.42 -16.91 19.60
CA ILE A 374 -19.21 -17.70 19.92
C ILE A 374 -18.71 -17.35 21.33
N VAL A 375 -18.66 -16.07 21.70
CA VAL A 375 -18.26 -15.65 23.05
C VAL A 375 -19.20 -16.23 24.11
N LYS A 376 -20.51 -16.16 23.87
CA LYS A 376 -21.51 -16.76 24.77
C LYS A 376 -21.34 -18.27 24.88
N GLU A 377 -21.22 -18.97 23.76
CA GLU A 377 -21.06 -20.43 23.74
C GLU A 377 -19.76 -20.88 24.42
N PHE A 378 -18.67 -20.12 24.29
CA PHE A 378 -17.43 -20.37 25.02
C PHE A 378 -17.59 -20.18 26.54
N ASN A 379 -18.27 -19.10 26.96
CA ASN A 379 -18.53 -18.82 28.37
C ASN A 379 -19.44 -19.88 29.01
N ASP A 380 -20.45 -20.35 28.28
CA ASP A 380 -21.39 -21.39 28.70
C ASP A 380 -20.76 -22.80 28.65
N GLY A 381 -19.54 -22.94 28.12
CA GLY A 381 -18.79 -24.21 28.03
C GLY A 381 -19.20 -25.10 26.85
N GLY A 382 -19.92 -24.57 25.86
CA GLY A 382 -20.23 -25.25 24.59
C GLY A 382 -19.03 -25.31 23.63
N ILE A 383 -18.14 -24.31 23.66
CA ILE A 383 -16.84 -24.32 22.97
C ILE A 383 -15.74 -24.47 24.02
N ASP A 384 -14.92 -25.50 23.90
CA ASP A 384 -13.86 -25.84 24.85
C ASP A 384 -12.44 -25.55 24.33
N LEU A 385 -12.29 -25.30 23.02
CA LEU A 385 -11.05 -24.83 22.40
C LEU A 385 -11.33 -23.68 21.43
N LEU A 386 -10.70 -22.52 21.65
CA LEU A 386 -10.89 -21.32 20.86
C LEU A 386 -9.57 -20.85 20.25
N PHE A 387 -9.50 -20.77 18.93
CA PHE A 387 -8.41 -20.14 18.21
C PHE A 387 -8.76 -18.69 17.88
N ILE A 388 -7.84 -17.76 18.13
CA ILE A 388 -7.98 -16.35 17.77
C ILE A 388 -6.81 -15.97 16.86
N ILE A 389 -7.09 -15.48 15.65
CA ILE A 389 -6.08 -15.30 14.60
C ILE A 389 -5.92 -13.83 14.24
N LYS A 390 -4.76 -13.24 14.57
CA LYS A 390 -4.42 -11.83 14.30
C LYS A 390 -5.45 -10.82 14.83
N GLU A 391 -6.12 -11.16 15.93
CA GLU A 391 -7.09 -10.31 16.62
C GLU A 391 -6.86 -10.32 18.13
N GLU A 392 -7.35 -9.30 18.81
CA GLU A 392 -7.39 -9.24 20.27
C GLU A 392 -8.40 -10.24 20.85
N ILE A 393 -8.22 -10.61 22.11
CA ILE A 393 -9.20 -11.44 22.83
C ILE A 393 -10.50 -10.63 22.99
N PRO A 394 -11.65 -11.13 22.50
CA PRO A 394 -12.91 -10.40 22.61
C PRO A 394 -13.26 -10.07 24.06
N LYS A 395 -13.80 -8.87 24.28
CA LYS A 395 -14.28 -8.45 25.61
C LYS A 395 -15.38 -9.38 26.10
N GLY A 396 -15.35 -9.71 27.39
CA GLY A 396 -16.37 -10.55 28.04
C GLY A 396 -16.12 -12.06 27.93
N LEU A 397 -14.98 -12.49 27.40
CA LEU A 397 -14.59 -13.89 27.36
C LEU A 397 -14.09 -14.34 28.76
N THR A 398 -14.86 -15.17 29.45
CA THR A 398 -14.63 -15.62 30.84
C THR A 398 -14.73 -17.14 31.02
N GLY A 399 -15.05 -17.87 29.95
CA GLY A 399 -15.15 -19.33 29.97
C GLY A 399 -13.86 -20.05 30.38
N LYS A 400 -14.01 -21.29 30.84
CA LYS A 400 -12.89 -22.15 31.27
C LYS A 400 -12.22 -22.92 30.13
N GLY A 401 -12.63 -22.67 28.89
CA GLY A 401 -12.06 -23.31 27.71
C GLY A 401 -10.60 -22.90 27.47
N THR A 402 -9.92 -23.61 26.57
CA THR A 402 -8.53 -23.29 26.19
C THR A 402 -8.53 -22.24 25.09
N ILE A 403 -7.75 -21.16 25.26
CA ILE A 403 -7.56 -20.12 24.25
C ILE A 403 -6.18 -20.27 23.62
N VAL A 404 -6.14 -20.37 22.29
CA VAL A 404 -4.92 -20.39 21.49
C VAL A 404 -4.90 -19.12 20.63
N LEU A 405 -3.98 -18.21 20.95
CA LEU A 405 -3.84 -16.92 20.30
C LEU A 405 -2.71 -16.97 19.26
N LEU A 406 -3.04 -16.81 17.98
CA LEU A 406 -2.06 -16.71 16.89
C LEU A 406 -1.79 -15.22 16.62
N GLN A 407 -0.58 -14.76 16.93
CA GLN A 407 -0.22 -13.34 16.88
C GLN A 407 1.14 -13.08 16.25
N THR A 408 1.28 -11.89 15.68
CA THR A 408 2.54 -11.44 15.07
C THR A 408 3.43 -10.67 16.04
N ASN A 409 2.81 -10.09 17.08
CA ASN A 409 3.43 -9.18 18.04
C ASN A 409 3.06 -9.57 19.47
N LEU A 410 3.90 -9.21 20.43
CA LEU A 410 3.58 -9.32 21.85
C LEU A 410 2.51 -8.29 22.20
N THR A 411 1.43 -8.74 22.81
CA THR A 411 0.35 -7.87 23.29
C THR A 411 -0.01 -8.27 24.72
N GLU A 412 -0.81 -7.45 25.41
CA GLU A 412 -1.34 -7.85 26.72
C GLU A 412 -2.10 -9.18 26.70
N ASP A 413 -2.68 -9.53 25.55
CA ASP A 413 -3.44 -10.77 25.40
C ASP A 413 -2.55 -12.00 25.23
N THR A 414 -1.30 -11.81 24.79
CA THR A 414 -0.34 -12.92 24.68
C THR A 414 0.02 -13.56 26.01
N SER A 415 -0.11 -12.82 27.12
CA SER A 415 0.07 -13.35 28.47
C SER A 415 -1.24 -13.86 29.10
N LYS A 416 -2.41 -13.45 28.59
CA LYS A 416 -3.73 -13.89 29.06
C LYS A 416 -4.17 -15.22 28.42
N ALA A 417 -3.74 -15.49 27.19
CA ALA A 417 -4.04 -16.74 26.51
C ALA A 417 -3.31 -17.93 27.14
N GLU A 418 -3.93 -19.12 27.11
CA GLU A 418 -3.28 -20.37 27.55
C GLU A 418 -2.06 -20.67 26.67
N TYR A 419 -2.22 -20.49 25.35
CA TYR A 419 -1.12 -20.64 24.39
C TYR A 419 -1.07 -19.44 23.44
N SER A 420 0.13 -18.89 23.22
CA SER A 420 0.36 -17.85 22.22
C SER A 420 1.37 -18.32 21.18
N ILE A 421 1.00 -18.19 19.90
CA ILE A 421 1.69 -18.79 18.77
C ILE A 421 2.26 -17.67 17.88
N PRO A 422 3.60 -17.63 17.69
CA PRO A 422 4.22 -16.67 16.78
C PRO A 422 3.87 -17.03 15.34
N ILE A 423 3.39 -16.07 14.56
CA ILE A 423 3.11 -16.25 13.12
C ILE A 423 3.67 -15.13 12.26
N LYS A 424 3.82 -15.42 10.96
CA LYS A 424 4.29 -14.48 9.94
C LYS A 424 3.37 -13.26 9.78
N VAL A 425 3.97 -12.08 9.65
CA VAL A 425 3.27 -10.90 9.11
C VAL A 425 3.01 -11.07 7.61
N PHE A 426 2.19 -10.21 7.01
CA PHE A 426 1.92 -10.28 5.56
C PHE A 426 3.21 -10.10 4.73
N ALA A 427 4.13 -9.24 5.16
CA ALA A 427 5.40 -8.98 4.47
C ALA A 427 6.40 -10.16 4.53
N GLU A 428 6.19 -11.14 5.40
CA GLU A 428 7.05 -12.31 5.60
C GLU A 428 6.56 -13.55 4.85
N GLN A 429 5.52 -13.39 4.02
CA GLN A 429 4.90 -14.48 3.27
C GLN A 429 4.36 -13.97 1.93
N THR A 430 3.94 -14.90 1.08
CA THR A 430 3.24 -14.61 -0.16
C THR A 430 1.79 -15.07 -0.02
N GLY A 431 0.89 -14.46 -0.79
CA GLY A 431 -0.51 -14.87 -0.79
C GLY A 431 -1.39 -13.88 -1.50
N THR A 432 -2.69 -14.02 -1.27
CA THR A 432 -3.69 -13.18 -1.90
C THR A 432 -4.70 -12.62 -0.91
N PHE A 433 -5.15 -11.40 -1.19
CA PHE A 433 -6.30 -10.78 -0.53
C PHE A 433 -7.38 -10.49 -1.57
N THR A 434 -8.63 -10.58 -1.16
CA THR A 434 -9.80 -10.19 -1.93
C THR A 434 -10.36 -8.92 -1.31
N ASN A 435 -10.27 -7.81 -2.06
CA ASN A 435 -10.74 -6.51 -1.57
C ASN A 435 -12.28 -6.44 -1.53
N LYS A 436 -12.81 -5.33 -1.04
CA LYS A 436 -14.25 -5.06 -0.93
C LYS A 436 -15.03 -5.19 -2.25
N ASN A 437 -14.38 -4.97 -3.39
CA ASN A 437 -14.97 -5.08 -4.72
C ASN A 437 -14.93 -6.51 -5.28
N GLY A 438 -14.39 -7.47 -4.51
CA GLY A 438 -14.22 -8.86 -4.96
C GLY A 438 -13.01 -9.11 -5.85
N VAL A 439 -12.11 -8.13 -5.97
CA VAL A 439 -10.89 -8.27 -6.76
C VAL A 439 -9.85 -9.01 -5.92
N LYS A 440 -9.45 -10.18 -6.41
CA LYS A 440 -8.35 -10.96 -5.84
C LYS A 440 -7.01 -10.38 -6.32
N GLN A 441 -6.16 -10.02 -5.37
CA GLN A 441 -4.88 -9.36 -5.61
C GLN A 441 -3.75 -10.12 -4.89
N ASN A 442 -2.58 -10.18 -5.53
CA ASN A 442 -1.42 -10.89 -4.99
C ASN A 442 -0.51 -9.93 -4.22
N PHE A 443 0.12 -10.43 -3.15
CA PHE A 443 1.23 -9.78 -2.48
C PHE A 443 2.43 -10.73 -2.37
N GLU A 444 3.62 -10.14 -2.42
CA GLU A 444 4.90 -10.82 -2.43
C GLU A 444 5.61 -10.67 -1.08
N LEU A 445 6.53 -11.60 -0.80
CA LEU A 445 7.38 -11.57 0.38
C LEU A 445 8.43 -10.47 0.22
N SER A 446 8.59 -9.64 1.26
CA SER A 446 9.56 -8.54 1.29
C SER A 446 10.48 -8.55 2.51
N LEU A 447 10.05 -9.21 3.59
CA LEU A 447 10.84 -9.48 4.78
C LEU A 447 11.21 -10.96 4.83
N ILE A 448 12.44 -11.24 5.24
CA ILE A 448 12.92 -12.58 5.51
C ILE A 448 12.37 -13.00 6.88
N PRO A 449 11.48 -14.01 6.95
CA PRO A 449 10.97 -14.51 8.23
C PRO A 449 12.09 -15.16 9.03
N VAL A 450 11.96 -15.09 10.36
CA VAL A 450 12.79 -15.88 11.27
C VAL A 450 12.63 -17.37 10.93
N GLN A 451 13.74 -18.12 10.93
CA GLN A 451 13.72 -19.54 10.62
C GLN A 451 12.76 -20.30 11.54
N GLY A 452 11.88 -21.11 10.96
CA GLY A 452 10.91 -21.93 11.70
C GLY A 452 9.61 -21.22 12.08
N LEU A 453 9.51 -19.90 11.94
CA LEU A 453 8.29 -19.13 12.13
C LEU A 453 7.23 -19.60 11.10
N PRO A 454 6.03 -20.05 11.50
CA PRO A 454 5.02 -20.52 10.56
C PRO A 454 4.12 -19.39 10.04
N SER A 455 3.50 -19.58 8.87
CA SER A 455 2.23 -18.88 8.61
C SER A 455 1.12 -19.49 9.46
N SER A 456 -0.04 -18.82 9.59
CA SER A 456 -1.19 -19.42 10.28
C SER A 456 -1.61 -20.74 9.62
N GLY A 457 -1.69 -20.81 8.29
CA GLY A 457 -1.97 -22.06 7.57
C GLY A 457 -0.93 -23.15 7.83
N GLU A 458 0.36 -22.80 7.87
CA GLU A 458 1.45 -23.73 8.18
C GLU A 458 1.38 -24.26 9.62
N PHE A 459 0.99 -23.42 10.58
CA PHE A 459 0.79 -23.85 11.97
C PHE A 459 -0.32 -24.90 12.09
N PHE A 460 -1.47 -24.67 11.45
CA PHE A 460 -2.54 -25.68 11.41
C PHE A 460 -2.09 -26.95 10.69
N PHE A 461 -1.25 -26.84 9.65
CA PHE A 461 -0.70 -28.00 8.96
C PHE A 461 0.19 -28.84 9.89
N ARG A 462 1.04 -28.19 10.71
CA ARG A 462 1.85 -28.87 11.74
C ARG A 462 0.97 -29.60 12.76
N LEU A 463 -0.13 -28.99 13.23
CA LEU A 463 -1.11 -29.65 14.10
C LEU A 463 -1.73 -30.89 13.42
N SER A 464 -2.12 -30.77 12.15
CA SER A 464 -2.69 -31.88 11.38
C SER A 464 -1.72 -33.05 11.25
N ASN A 465 -0.44 -32.78 10.98
CA ASN A 465 0.57 -33.84 10.86
C ASN A 465 0.78 -34.57 12.18
N GLU A 466 0.78 -33.87 13.31
CA GLU A 466 0.92 -34.52 14.61
C GLU A 466 -0.32 -35.37 14.98
N LEU A 467 -1.51 -34.92 14.58
CA LEU A 467 -2.75 -35.70 14.72
C LEU A 467 -2.68 -37.02 13.92
N LEU A 468 -2.06 -37.01 12.74
CA LEU A 468 -1.94 -38.16 11.84
C LEU A 468 -0.78 -39.10 12.20
N ASN A 469 0.41 -38.58 12.54
CA ASN A 469 1.57 -39.41 12.87
C ASN A 469 1.35 -40.28 14.12
N LYS A 470 0.51 -39.84 15.08
CA LYS A 470 0.11 -40.68 16.22
C LYS A 470 -0.88 -41.81 15.84
N LYS A 471 -1.50 -41.78 14.65
CA LYS A 471 -2.32 -42.90 14.13
C LYS A 471 -1.46 -43.99 13.47
N GLU A 472 -0.36 -43.64 12.81
CA GLU A 472 0.52 -44.63 12.16
C GLU A 472 1.31 -45.48 13.17
N LEU A 473 1.72 -44.91 14.32
CA LEU A 473 2.38 -45.67 15.39
C LEU A 473 1.46 -46.64 16.15
N ALA A 474 0.14 -46.57 15.96
CA ALA A 474 -0.82 -47.50 16.59
C ALA A 474 -1.03 -48.80 15.78
N VAL A 475 -0.45 -48.90 14.57
CA VAL A 475 -0.53 -50.09 13.71
C VAL A 475 0.86 -50.68 13.54
N GLY A 476 1.37 -51.30 14.60
CA GLY A 476 2.74 -51.81 14.59
C GLY A 476 3.11 -52.71 15.77
N ASN A 477 2.23 -53.63 16.16
CA ASN A 477 2.73 -54.88 16.75
C ASN A 477 3.27 -55.74 15.61
N ARG A 478 4.60 -55.80 15.46
CA ARG A 478 5.34 -56.99 15.07
C ARG A 478 6.70 -57.00 15.73
#